data_AF-A0A2V3DWW9-F1
#
_entry.id   AF-A0A2V3DWW9-F1
#
_cell.length_a   1.000
_cell.length_b   1.000
_cell.length_c   1.000
_cell.angle_alpha   90.00
_cell.angle_beta   90.00
_cell.angle_gamma   90.00
#
_symmetry.space_group_name_H-M   'P 1'
#
loop_
_entity.id
_entity.type
_entity.pdbx_description
1 polymer ?
#
loop_
_entity_poly.entity_id
_entity_poly.type
_entity_poly.pdbx_seq_one_letter_code
_entity_poly.pdbx_strand_id
1 'polypeptide(L)'
;MPRGGCKQGFQGGTIIWSAASGARITRGAIGAAHTGAFAGWLGPEGYPLGDEICGLAQKGCYQQFQTGRYYWSPNTRTAVFVKNGIQSRWNQLGGVNGRMGYPIWNEVCANGYCEQQFQHGVVSWAAPGARPW
;
A
#
# COMPACT_ATOMS: atom_id res chain seq x y z
N MET A 1 -5.65 11.52 18.10
CA MET A 1 -5.78 10.65 16.92
C MET A 1 -7.26 10.58 16.55
N PRO A 2 -7.64 10.65 15.26
CA PRO A 2 -9.05 10.53 14.89
C PRO A 2 -9.57 9.16 15.37
N ARG A 3 -10.67 9.17 16.14
CA ARG A 3 -11.30 7.97 16.74
C ARG A 3 -10.50 7.25 17.85
N GLY A 4 -9.59 7.93 18.55
CA GLY A 4 -9.00 7.39 19.78
C GLY A 4 -7.93 6.31 19.58
N GLY A 5 -7.32 6.19 18.40
CA GLY A 5 -6.19 5.28 18.17
C GLY A 5 -4.98 5.55 19.08
N CYS A 6 -4.09 4.55 19.20
CA CYS A 6 -2.80 4.66 19.89
C CYS A 6 -1.68 4.21 18.96
N LYS A 7 -0.48 4.78 19.11
CA LYS A 7 0.72 4.35 18.37
C LYS A 7 1.92 4.31 19.30
N GLN A 8 2.78 3.33 19.12
CA GLN A 8 4.01 3.21 19.88
C GLN A 8 5.12 2.68 18.98
N GLY A 9 6.22 3.43 18.91
CA GLY A 9 7.42 3.03 18.19
C GLY A 9 8.29 2.12 19.03
N PHE A 10 8.87 1.12 18.39
CA PHE A 10 9.86 0.20 18.91
C PHE A 10 11.02 0.11 17.91
N GLN A 11 12.17 -0.36 18.36
CA GLN A 11 13.33 -0.58 17.47
C GLN A 11 12.98 -1.48 16.26
N GLY A 12 12.07 -2.45 16.44
CA GLY A 12 11.65 -3.39 15.40
C GLY A 12 10.44 -2.96 14.56
N GLY A 13 9.86 -1.79 14.80
CA GLY A 13 8.65 -1.34 14.09
C GLY A 13 7.72 -0.49 14.96
N THR A 14 6.53 -0.18 14.44
CA THR A 14 5.51 0.60 15.15
C THR A 14 4.28 -0.26 15.38
N ILE A 15 3.82 -0.33 16.63
CA ILE A 15 2.50 -0.90 16.96
C ILE A 15 1.48 0.22 16.90
N ILE A 16 0.41 0.01 16.13
CA ILE A 16 -0.68 0.96 15.95
C ILE A 16 -1.98 0.27 16.34
N TRP A 17 -2.72 0.86 17.27
CA TRP A 17 -4.03 0.40 17.70
C TRP A 17 -5.13 1.28 17.12
N SER A 18 -6.22 0.63 16.68
CA SER A 18 -7.49 1.29 16.37
C SER A 18 -8.66 0.46 16.90
N ALA A 19 -9.79 1.11 17.18
CA ALA A 19 -11.00 0.40 17.57
C ALA A 19 -11.51 -0.59 16.50
N ALA A 20 -11.20 -0.34 15.23
CA ALA A 20 -11.65 -1.17 14.11
C ALA A 20 -10.81 -2.45 13.91
N SER A 21 -9.51 -2.39 14.18
CA SER A 21 -8.57 -3.48 13.84
C SER A 21 -7.78 -4.01 15.03
N GLY A 22 -7.90 -3.41 16.22
CA GLY A 22 -7.05 -3.71 17.37
C GLY A 22 -5.62 -3.22 17.17
N ALA A 23 -4.69 -3.77 17.97
CA ALA A 23 -3.26 -3.48 17.84
C ALA A 23 -2.66 -4.27 16.68
N ARG A 24 -1.94 -3.59 15.79
CA ARG A 24 -1.26 -4.16 14.63
C ARG A 24 0.16 -3.64 14.54
N ILE A 25 1.09 -4.48 14.11
CA ILE A 25 2.49 -4.06 13.94
C ILE A 25 2.77 -3.73 12.47
N THR A 26 3.45 -2.61 12.24
CA THR A 26 4.07 -2.25 10.96
C THR A 26 5.58 -2.25 11.15
N ARG A 27 6.33 -2.92 10.27
CA ARG A 27 7.78 -3.12 10.44
C ARG A 27 8.53 -3.17 9.11
N GLY A 28 9.86 -3.22 9.18
CA GLY A 28 10.72 -3.39 8.01
C GLY A 28 10.45 -2.33 6.93
N ALA A 29 10.53 -2.72 5.66
CA ALA A 29 10.35 -1.81 4.53
C ALA A 29 8.92 -1.28 4.42
N ILE A 30 7.90 -2.07 4.77
CA ILE A 30 6.50 -1.64 4.76
C ILE A 30 6.27 -0.59 5.84
N GLY A 31 6.73 -0.85 7.06
CA GLY A 31 6.71 0.10 8.16
C GLY A 31 7.46 1.38 7.79
N ALA A 32 8.66 1.28 7.21
CA ALA A 32 9.44 2.42 6.77
C ALA A 32 8.73 3.26 5.70
N ALA A 33 8.04 2.64 4.73
CA ALA A 33 7.23 3.36 3.75
C ALA A 33 6.01 4.02 4.39
N HIS A 34 5.32 3.29 5.28
CA HIS A 34 4.18 3.79 6.04
C HIS A 34 4.57 4.84 7.09
N THR A 35 5.83 4.97 7.50
CA THR A 35 6.27 6.08 8.36
C THR A 35 6.93 7.19 7.55
N GLY A 36 7.63 6.86 6.46
CA GLY A 36 8.39 7.79 5.63
C GLY A 36 7.50 8.66 4.73
N ALA A 37 6.38 8.13 4.25
CA ALA A 37 5.35 8.95 3.59
C ALA A 37 4.54 9.81 4.58
N PHE A 38 4.85 9.77 5.89
CA PHE A 38 3.98 10.22 6.98
C PHE A 38 4.69 11.15 7.98
N ALA A 39 4.43 12.46 7.89
CA ALA A 39 4.70 13.41 8.96
C ALA A 39 3.64 13.34 10.09
N GLY A 40 3.53 12.19 10.77
CA GLY A 40 3.18 12.17 12.19
C GLY A 40 1.80 11.67 12.64
N TRP A 41 0.75 11.58 11.82
CA TRP A 41 -0.62 11.37 12.36
C TRP A 41 -1.30 10.06 11.93
N LEU A 42 -1.71 9.95 10.67
CA LEU A 42 -2.10 8.79 9.88
C LEU A 42 -2.33 9.38 8.48
N GLY A 43 -1.51 8.99 7.54
CA GLY A 43 -1.58 9.36 6.13
C GLY A 43 -2.84 8.81 5.46
N PRO A 44 -3.05 9.13 4.17
CA PRO A 44 -4.24 8.73 3.41
C PRO A 44 -4.49 7.21 3.37
N GLU A 45 -3.51 6.39 3.74
CA GLU A 45 -3.55 4.94 3.85
C GLU A 45 -4.42 4.45 5.03
N GLY A 46 -4.49 5.25 6.10
CA GLY A 46 -5.23 4.97 7.32
C GLY A 46 -4.57 3.92 8.23
N TYR A 47 -5.36 3.31 9.12
CA TYR A 47 -4.85 2.33 10.09
C TYR A 47 -4.51 0.98 9.42
N PRO A 48 -3.49 0.25 9.90
CA PRO A 48 -3.30 -1.15 9.53
C PRO A 48 -4.52 -1.98 9.96
N LEU A 49 -5.00 -2.83 9.06
CA LEU A 49 -6.12 -3.74 9.29
C LEU A 49 -5.65 -5.15 9.65
N GLY A 50 -4.41 -5.49 9.33
CA GLY A 50 -3.76 -6.75 9.66
C GLY A 50 -2.26 -6.56 9.76
N ASP A 51 -1.58 -7.60 10.25
CA ASP A 51 -0.12 -7.62 10.29
C ASP A 51 0.45 -7.92 8.90
N GLU A 52 1.77 -7.77 8.76
CA GLU A 52 2.48 -8.08 7.53
C GLU A 52 2.39 -9.59 7.20
N ILE A 53 1.98 -9.90 5.98
CA ILE A 53 1.88 -11.27 5.44
C ILE A 53 2.95 -11.45 4.38
N CYS A 54 3.84 -12.41 4.61
CA CYS A 54 4.92 -12.79 3.71
C CYS A 54 4.65 -14.13 3.03
N GLY A 55 5.43 -14.45 1.99
CA GLY A 55 5.29 -15.68 1.21
C GLY A 55 4.64 -15.46 -0.16
N LEU A 56 4.56 -14.21 -0.60
CA LEU A 56 4.19 -13.88 -1.97
C LEU A 56 5.32 -14.26 -2.95
N ALA A 57 5.02 -14.24 -4.25
CA ALA A 57 6.02 -14.42 -5.31
C ALA A 57 7.25 -13.53 -5.10
N GLN A 58 8.42 -13.97 -5.58
CA GLN A 58 9.69 -13.26 -5.39
C GLN A 58 10.03 -12.99 -3.91
N LYS A 59 9.53 -13.82 -2.97
CA LYS A 59 9.72 -13.69 -1.51
C LYS A 59 9.19 -12.36 -0.96
N GLY A 60 8.15 -11.82 -1.56
CA GLY A 60 7.56 -10.56 -1.12
C GLY A 60 6.58 -10.72 0.04
N CYS A 61 6.19 -9.55 0.55
CA CYS A 61 5.25 -9.38 1.64
C CYS A 61 4.26 -8.27 1.29
N TYR A 62 3.09 -8.30 1.92
CA TYR A 62 2.14 -7.20 1.88
C TYR A 62 1.57 -6.94 3.27
N GLN A 63 1.03 -5.75 3.46
CA GLN A 63 0.21 -5.43 4.62
C GLN A 63 -0.99 -4.61 4.20
N GLN A 64 -2.14 -4.93 4.78
CA GLN A 64 -3.40 -4.26 4.49
C GLN A 64 -3.65 -3.10 5.44
N PHE A 65 -4.07 -1.98 4.84
CA PHE A 65 -4.49 -0.75 5.49
C PHE A 65 -5.91 -0.41 5.07
N GLN A 66 -6.49 0.61 5.70
CA GLN A 66 -7.89 0.99 5.49
C GLN A 66 -8.21 1.32 4.03
N THR A 67 -7.30 1.96 3.31
CA THR A 67 -7.57 2.42 1.94
C THR A 67 -6.83 1.63 0.86
N GLY A 68 -6.05 0.60 1.22
CA GLY A 68 -5.24 -0.14 0.27
C GLY A 68 -4.23 -1.08 0.91
N ARG A 69 -3.20 -1.46 0.16
CA ARG A 69 -2.16 -2.39 0.62
C ARG A 69 -0.78 -1.89 0.21
N TYR A 70 0.18 -1.98 1.12
CA TYR A 70 1.60 -1.90 0.75
C TYR A 70 2.07 -3.26 0.28
N TYR A 71 2.87 -3.27 -0.79
CA TYR A 71 3.58 -4.45 -1.26
C TYR A 71 5.07 -4.19 -1.29
N TRP A 72 5.85 -5.19 -0.90
CA TRP A 72 7.30 -5.16 -0.90
C TRP A 72 7.88 -6.48 -1.39
N SER A 73 9.03 -6.43 -2.04
CA SER A 73 9.85 -7.61 -2.30
C SER A 73 11.34 -7.24 -2.20
N PRO A 74 12.22 -8.23 -1.99
CA PRO A 74 13.67 -8.02 -2.07
C PRO A 74 14.12 -7.35 -3.38
N ASN A 75 13.42 -7.62 -4.49
CA ASN A 75 13.75 -7.08 -5.80
C ASN A 75 13.34 -5.61 -5.95
N THR A 76 12.18 -5.21 -5.39
CA THR A 76 11.72 -3.81 -5.44
C THR A 76 12.43 -2.93 -4.40
N ARG A 77 12.92 -3.53 -3.31
CA ARG A 77 13.63 -2.89 -2.17
C ARG A 77 12.80 -1.91 -1.35
N THR A 78 11.88 -1.20 -1.98
CA THR A 78 10.95 -0.25 -1.37
C THR A 78 9.54 -0.82 -1.38
N ALA A 79 8.78 -0.54 -0.32
CA ALA A 79 7.37 -0.90 -0.24
C ALA A 79 6.52 0.18 -0.89
N VAL A 80 5.55 -0.21 -1.70
CA VAL A 80 4.73 0.71 -2.51
C VAL A 80 3.25 0.45 -2.27
N PHE A 81 2.47 1.52 -2.11
CA PHE A 81 1.04 1.45 -1.82
C PHE A 81 0.21 1.30 -3.09
N VAL A 82 -0.77 0.40 -3.07
CA VAL A 82 -1.72 0.18 -4.17
C VAL A 82 -3.14 0.25 -3.62
N LYS A 83 -4.00 1.06 -4.25
CA LYS A 83 -5.37 1.34 -3.81
C LYS A 83 -6.37 1.46 -4.96
N ASN A 84 -7.65 1.53 -4.61
CA ASN A 84 -8.76 1.93 -5.48
C ASN A 84 -8.81 1.20 -6.83
N GLY A 85 -9.03 1.95 -7.92
CA GLY A 85 -9.22 1.44 -9.27
C GLY A 85 -7.98 0.76 -9.84
N ILE A 86 -6.79 1.26 -9.51
CA ILE A 86 -5.52 0.61 -9.87
C ILE A 86 -5.42 -0.76 -9.22
N GLN A 87 -5.71 -0.88 -7.91
CA GLN A 87 -5.69 -2.17 -7.22
C GLN A 87 -6.65 -3.17 -7.88
N SER A 88 -7.86 -2.71 -8.20
CA SER A 88 -8.89 -3.53 -8.83
C SER A 88 -8.44 -4.02 -10.21
N ARG A 89 -7.89 -3.12 -11.03
CA ARG A 89 -7.36 -3.45 -12.35
C ARG A 89 -6.18 -4.40 -12.24
N TRP A 90 -5.19 -4.11 -11.41
CA TRP A 90 -4.00 -4.95 -11.22
C TRP A 90 -4.35 -6.37 -10.72
N ASN A 91 -5.33 -6.51 -9.83
CA ASN A 91 -5.82 -7.81 -9.38
C ASN A 91 -6.43 -8.62 -10.54
N GLN A 92 -7.17 -7.99 -11.46
CA GLN A 92 -7.68 -8.67 -12.67
C GLN A 92 -6.54 -9.15 -13.60
N LEU A 93 -5.35 -8.54 -13.50
CA LEU A 93 -4.17 -8.95 -14.25
C LEU A 93 -3.34 -10.03 -13.54
N GLY A 94 -3.81 -10.54 -12.40
CA GLY A 94 -3.16 -11.59 -11.61
C GLY A 94 -2.35 -11.07 -10.40
N GLY A 95 -2.37 -9.77 -10.12
CA GLY A 95 -1.65 -9.18 -8.98
C GLY A 95 -0.14 -9.44 -9.04
N VAL A 96 0.48 -9.73 -7.89
CA VAL A 96 1.92 -10.03 -7.77
C VAL A 96 2.36 -11.27 -8.55
N ASN A 97 1.43 -12.20 -8.82
CA ASN A 97 1.67 -13.41 -9.63
C ASN A 97 1.39 -13.18 -11.11
N GLY A 98 0.81 -12.02 -11.45
CA GLY A 98 0.42 -11.65 -12.79
C GLY A 98 1.57 -11.04 -13.60
N ARG A 99 1.27 -10.74 -14.85
CA ARG A 99 2.26 -10.21 -15.81
C ARG A 99 2.90 -8.88 -15.40
N MET A 100 2.26 -8.11 -14.52
CA MET A 100 2.75 -6.79 -14.10
C MET A 100 3.80 -6.88 -12.99
N GLY A 101 3.75 -7.93 -12.16
CA GLY A 101 4.60 -8.07 -10.98
C GLY A 101 4.26 -7.07 -9.87
N TYR A 102 5.27 -6.70 -9.09
CA TYR A 102 5.15 -5.78 -7.95
C TYR A 102 5.06 -4.31 -8.39
N PRO A 103 4.36 -3.46 -7.61
CA PRO A 103 4.43 -2.01 -7.78
C PRO A 103 5.83 -1.49 -7.43
N ILE A 104 6.31 -0.53 -8.21
CA ILE A 104 7.66 0.08 -8.02
C ILE A 104 7.61 1.59 -7.78
N TRP A 105 6.47 2.22 -8.04
CA TRP A 105 6.26 3.65 -7.80
C TRP A 105 4.82 3.91 -7.34
N ASN A 106 4.61 5.01 -6.61
CA ASN A 106 3.28 5.36 -6.08
C ASN A 106 2.29 5.70 -7.21
N GLU A 107 1.00 5.66 -6.95
CA GLU A 107 -0.01 6.09 -7.92
C GLU A 107 0.05 7.62 -8.13
N VAL A 108 0.04 8.08 -9.39
CA VAL A 108 -0.24 9.48 -9.76
C VAL A 108 -1.66 9.57 -10.28
N CYS A 109 -2.43 10.56 -9.82
CA CYS A 109 -3.75 10.85 -10.36
C CYS A 109 -3.89 12.30 -10.80
N ALA A 110 -4.53 12.54 -11.94
CA ALA A 110 -4.92 13.86 -12.44
C ALA A 110 -6.24 13.76 -13.23
N ASN A 111 -7.19 14.67 -12.97
CA ASN A 111 -8.49 14.76 -13.65
C ASN A 111 -9.28 13.43 -13.72
N GLY A 112 -9.18 12.61 -12.67
CA GLY A 112 -9.86 11.30 -12.61
C GLY A 112 -9.15 10.17 -13.36
N TYR A 113 -8.00 10.42 -13.97
CA TYR A 113 -7.09 9.40 -14.49
C TYR A 113 -6.00 9.15 -13.48
N CYS A 114 -5.72 7.88 -13.21
CA CYS A 114 -4.67 7.42 -12.32
C CYS A 114 -3.76 6.45 -13.05
N GLU A 115 -2.46 6.51 -12.78
CA GLU A 115 -1.47 5.58 -13.30
C GLU A 115 -0.51 5.17 -12.20
N GLN A 116 -0.04 3.93 -12.28
CA GLN A 116 0.95 3.40 -11.36
C GLN A 116 1.92 2.48 -12.08
N GLN A 117 3.20 2.61 -11.75
CA GLN A 117 4.28 1.81 -12.34
C GLN A 117 4.50 0.51 -11.56
N PHE A 118 4.66 -0.57 -12.32
CA PHE A 118 4.95 -1.92 -11.86
C PHE A 118 6.22 -2.44 -12.54
N GLN A 119 6.79 -3.54 -12.02
CA GLN A 119 8.03 -4.14 -12.53
C GLN A 119 8.04 -4.35 -14.05
N HIS A 120 6.89 -4.66 -14.65
CA HIS A 120 6.80 -5.02 -16.06
C HIS A 120 5.83 -4.14 -16.86
N GLY A 121 5.50 -2.94 -16.35
CA GLY A 121 4.66 -2.01 -17.11
C GLY A 121 3.93 -1.00 -16.24
N VAL A 122 2.93 -0.37 -16.83
CA VAL A 122 2.07 0.63 -16.17
C VAL A 122 0.65 0.10 -16.13
N VAL A 123 0.00 0.24 -14.98
CA VAL A 123 -1.45 0.08 -14.88
C VAL A 123 -2.05 1.47 -14.83
N SER A 124 -3.01 1.74 -15.71
CA SER A 124 -3.81 2.95 -15.72
C SER A 124 -5.26 2.63 -15.37
N TRP A 125 -5.93 3.59 -14.76
CA TRP A 125 -7.34 3.53 -14.41
C TRP A 125 -7.98 4.91 -14.56
N ALA A 126 -9.22 4.94 -15.04
CA ALA A 126 -10.02 6.15 -15.14
C ALA A 126 -11.28 5.99 -14.29
N ALA A 127 -11.58 7.00 -13.47
CA ALA A 127 -12.84 7.09 -12.77
C ALA A 127 -14.01 7.15 -13.77
N PRO A 128 -15.19 6.60 -13.43
CA PRO A 128 -16.37 6.80 -14.24
C PRO A 128 -16.61 8.29 -14.50
N GLY A 129 -16.70 8.69 -15.77
CA GLY A 129 -16.89 10.09 -16.17
C GLY A 129 -15.60 10.93 -16.29
N ALA A 130 -14.42 10.34 -16.12
CA ALA A 130 -13.16 11.02 -16.41
C ALA A 130 -13.10 11.41 -17.89
N ARG A 131 -12.60 12.61 -18.19
CA ARG A 131 -12.47 13.15 -19.56
C ARG A 131 -11.00 13.25 -19.93
N PRO A 132 -10.56 12.69 -21.07
CA PRO A 132 -9.20 12.89 -21.52
C PRO A 132 -8.97 14.37 -21.85
N TRP A 133 -7.73 14.82 -21.65
CA TRP A 133 -7.25 16.16 -22.01
C TRP A 133 -7.34 16.39 -23.51
#